data_AF-A0AAE2BHE7-F1
#
_entry.id   AF-A0AAE2BHE7-F1
#
_cell.length_a   1.000
_cell.length_b   1.000
_cell.length_c   1.000
_cell.angle_alpha   90.00
_cell.angle_beta   90.00
_cell.angle_gamma   90.00
#
_symmetry.space_group_name_H-M   'P 1'
#
loop_
_entity.id
_entity.type
_entity.pdbx_description
1 polymer ?
#
loop_
_entity_poly.entity_id
_entity_poly.type
_entity_poly.pdbx_seq_one_letter_code
_entity_poly.pdbx_strand_id
1 'polypeptide(L)'
;FGEGEWTPESRSTYNLYDPVVRSTVQVYPGRWTAVYVFLDNPGMWNLRSQNLIHWYMGQELYVRVHDPDPDPAKERPPPPNVLFCGVFDDAPAPVASAPAPQAGW
;
A
#
# COMPACT_ATOMS: atom_id res chain seq x y z
N PHE A 1 10.74 18.25 2.79
CA PHE A 1 10.05 18.57 4.05
C PHE A 1 10.11 20.07 4.24
N GLY A 2 9.25 20.65 5.08
CA GLY A 2 9.24 22.10 5.30
C GLY A 2 8.68 22.48 6.66
N GLU A 3 8.63 23.77 6.93
CA GLU A 3 8.08 24.35 8.16
C GLU A 3 6.68 24.91 7.90
N GLY A 4 5.84 24.92 8.94
CA GLY A 4 4.46 25.39 8.85
C GLY A 4 3.58 24.48 8.01
N GLU A 5 2.52 25.07 7.48
CA GLU A 5 1.58 24.39 6.58
C GLU A 5 2.18 24.26 5.17
N TRP A 6 1.90 23.14 4.52
CA TRP A 6 2.30 22.93 3.13
C TRP A 6 1.53 23.90 2.20
N THR A 7 2.22 24.48 1.22
CA THR A 7 1.61 25.28 0.14
C THR A 7 2.05 24.77 -1.23
N PRO A 8 1.31 25.04 -2.33
CA PRO A 8 1.73 24.64 -3.68
C PRO A 8 3.13 25.14 -4.09
N GLU A 9 3.56 26.31 -3.63
CA GLU A 9 4.88 26.91 -3.89
C GLU A 9 6.01 26.07 -3.27
N SER A 10 5.71 25.33 -2.20
CA SER A 10 6.66 24.44 -1.52
C SER A 10 7.23 23.36 -2.46
N ARG A 11 6.55 23.03 -3.56
CA ARG A 11 7.04 22.07 -4.57
C ARG A 11 8.37 22.50 -5.20
N SER A 12 8.65 23.80 -5.27
CA SER A 12 9.94 24.32 -5.77
C SER A 12 11.14 23.91 -4.91
N THR A 13 10.89 23.47 -3.68
CA THR A 13 11.92 23.03 -2.71
C THR A 13 12.16 21.52 -2.71
N TYR A 14 11.44 20.76 -3.55
CA TYR A 14 11.56 19.31 -3.56
C TYR A 14 12.92 18.89 -4.10
N ASN A 15 13.53 17.88 -3.46
CA ASN A 15 14.67 17.20 -4.05
C ASN A 15 14.17 16.21 -5.11
N LEU A 16 14.36 16.58 -6.38
CA LEU A 16 13.97 15.77 -7.55
C LEU A 16 15.16 15.02 -8.19
N TYR A 17 16.38 15.22 -7.67
CA TYR A 17 17.60 14.67 -8.28
C TYR A 17 18.04 13.38 -7.58
N ASP A 18 18.09 13.39 -6.24
CA ASP A 18 18.57 12.27 -5.43
C ASP A 18 17.77 12.08 -4.12
N PRO A 19 16.44 11.94 -4.18
CA PRO A 19 15.63 11.68 -2.99
C PRO A 19 15.99 10.34 -2.34
N VAL A 20 15.92 10.28 -1.02
CA VAL A 20 16.20 9.04 -0.27
C VAL A 20 15.02 8.09 -0.35
N VAL A 21 15.25 6.87 -0.82
CA VAL A 21 14.25 5.77 -0.87
C VAL A 21 14.10 5.15 0.51
N ARG A 22 12.87 5.14 1.06
CA ARG A 22 12.55 4.60 2.40
C ARG A 22 11.11 4.09 2.46
N SER A 23 10.83 3.22 3.42
CA SER A 23 9.47 2.73 3.75
C SER A 23 8.82 3.46 4.93
N THR A 24 9.56 4.28 5.66
CA THR A 24 9.08 5.07 6.80
C THR A 24 9.82 6.39 6.85
N VAL A 25 9.09 7.46 7.14
CA VAL A 25 9.64 8.82 7.27
C VAL A 25 8.99 9.55 8.42
N GLN A 26 9.76 10.41 9.09
CA GLN A 26 9.25 11.26 10.16
C GLN A 26 8.50 12.47 9.60
N VAL A 27 7.46 12.87 10.31
CA VAL A 27 6.83 14.19 10.19
C VAL A 27 6.96 14.84 11.55
N TYR A 28 7.68 15.96 11.61
CA TYR A 28 7.94 16.67 12.86
C TYR A 28 6.76 17.59 13.22
N PRO A 29 6.61 17.98 14.50
CA PRO A 29 5.53 18.88 14.93
C PRO A 29 5.54 20.20 14.16
N GLY A 30 4.38 20.62 13.63
CA GLY A 30 4.22 21.86 12.86
C GLY A 30 4.98 21.88 11.52
N ARG A 31 5.27 20.69 10.96
CA ARG A 31 6.02 20.51 9.71
C ARG A 31 5.33 19.52 8.79
N TRP A 32 5.81 19.45 7.56
CA TRP A 32 5.33 18.51 6.56
C TRP A 32 6.50 17.77 5.88
N THR A 33 6.22 16.58 5.38
CA THR A 33 7.14 15.79 4.54
C THR A 33 6.41 15.38 3.27
N ALA A 34 7.01 15.62 2.10
CA ALA A 34 6.50 15.14 0.82
C ALA A 34 7.22 13.83 0.46
N VAL A 35 6.46 12.84 0.01
CA VAL A 35 6.96 11.56 -0.48
C VAL A 35 6.43 11.38 -1.89
N TYR A 36 7.29 10.97 -2.81
CA TYR A 36 6.89 10.56 -4.15
C TYR A 36 6.85 9.04 -4.20
N VAL A 37 5.76 8.48 -4.71
CA VAL A 37 5.56 7.04 -4.85
C VAL A 37 5.02 6.73 -6.25
N PHE A 38 5.53 5.65 -6.84
CA PHE A 38 4.95 5.06 -8.04
C PHE A 38 4.14 3.85 -7.62
N LEU A 39 2.86 3.80 -8.00
CA LEU A 39 1.93 2.75 -7.60
C LEU A 39 1.93 1.63 -8.64
N ASP A 40 2.98 0.80 -8.64
CA ASP A 40 3.22 -0.28 -9.61
C ASP A 40 2.98 -1.68 -9.07
N ASN A 41 2.52 -1.78 -7.82
CA ASN A 41 2.32 -3.05 -7.13
C ASN A 41 0.83 -3.23 -6.75
N PRO A 42 0.06 -3.96 -7.57
CA PRO A 42 -1.38 -4.15 -7.35
C PRO A 42 -1.62 -4.93 -6.06
N GLY A 43 -2.56 -4.43 -5.25
CA GLY A 43 -2.75 -4.96 -3.90
C GLY A 43 -3.50 -4.00 -2.99
N MET A 44 -3.62 -4.40 -1.73
CA MET A 44 -4.08 -3.54 -0.64
C MET A 44 -2.89 -3.20 0.25
N TRP A 45 -2.61 -1.91 0.41
CA TRP A 45 -1.44 -1.40 1.12
C TRP A 45 -1.86 -0.57 2.33
N ASN A 46 -1.30 -0.87 3.50
CA ASN A 46 -1.54 -0.10 4.72
C ASN A 46 -0.49 1.01 4.85
N LEU A 47 -0.94 2.27 4.85
CA LEU A 47 -0.13 3.42 5.21
C LEU A 47 -0.51 3.86 6.62
N ARG A 48 0.42 3.75 7.57
CA ARG A 48 0.12 3.97 8.99
C ARG A 48 1.24 4.67 9.73
N SER A 49 0.89 5.19 10.90
CA SER A 49 1.88 5.51 11.92
C SER A 49 2.60 4.25 12.39
N GLN A 50 3.92 4.33 12.57
CA GLN A 50 4.70 3.26 13.22
C GLN A 50 4.69 3.37 14.75
N ASN A 51 4.02 4.38 15.32
CA ASN A 51 3.73 4.42 16.75
C ASN A 51 2.47 3.60 17.04
N LEU A 52 2.62 2.52 17.81
CA LEU A 52 1.55 1.57 18.12
C LEU A 52 0.30 2.26 18.68
N ILE A 53 0.45 3.24 19.58
CA ILE A 53 -0.70 3.91 20.18
C ILE A 53 -1.49 4.73 19.16
N HIS A 54 -0.81 5.35 18.21
CA HIS A 54 -1.47 6.12 17.16
C HIS A 54 -2.16 5.20 16.14
N TRP A 55 -1.49 4.12 15.74
CA TRP A 55 -2.09 3.13 14.85
C TRP A 55 -3.33 2.50 15.51
N TYR A 56 -3.24 2.09 16.77
CA TYR A 56 -4.38 1.56 17.53
C TYR A 56 -5.56 2.55 17.62
N MET A 57 -5.27 3.85 17.70
CA MET A 57 -6.28 4.91 17.69
C MET A 57 -6.79 5.29 16.28
N GLY A 58 -6.36 4.58 15.23
CA GLY A 58 -6.86 4.75 13.87
C GLY A 58 -6.05 5.72 13.00
N GLN A 59 -4.81 6.08 13.37
CA GLN A 59 -3.91 6.86 12.49
C GLN A 59 -3.32 5.98 11.39
N GLU A 60 -4.19 5.52 10.48
CA GLU A 60 -3.87 4.69 9.33
C GLU A 60 -4.87 4.90 8.19
N LEU A 61 -4.47 4.49 6.99
CA LEU A 61 -5.35 4.35 5.85
C LEU A 61 -4.92 3.16 4.99
N TYR A 62 -5.83 2.69 4.15
CA TYR A 62 -5.55 1.65 3.17
C TYR A 62 -5.63 2.20 1.75
N VAL A 63 -4.69 1.80 0.91
CA VAL A 63 -4.63 2.16 -0.50
C VAL A 63 -4.83 0.89 -1.32
N ARG A 64 -5.84 0.89 -2.20
CA ARG A 64 -6.02 -0.13 -3.24
C ARG A 64 -5.28 0.33 -4.49
N VAL A 65 -4.28 -0.43 -4.91
CA VAL A 65 -3.68 -0.28 -6.23
C VAL A 65 -4.38 -1.27 -7.15
N HIS A 66 -5.07 -0.73 -8.16
CA HIS A 66 -5.80 -1.51 -9.15
C HIS A 66 -4.94 -1.66 -10.41
N ASP A 67 -4.89 -2.88 -10.96
CA ASP A 67 -4.41 -3.14 -12.31
C ASP A 67 -5.57 -3.77 -13.12
N PRO A 68 -5.94 -3.21 -14.28
CA PRO A 68 -6.93 -3.82 -15.16
C PRO A 68 -6.43 -5.10 -15.85
N ASP A 69 -5.12 -5.33 -15.89
CA ASP A 69 -4.51 -6.55 -16.43
C ASP A 69 -4.71 -7.73 -15.47
N PRO A 70 -5.38 -8.82 -15.89
CA PRO A 70 -5.65 -9.97 -15.04
C PRO A 70 -4.42 -10.85 -14.75
N ASP A 71 -3.21 -10.38 -15.02
CA ASP A 71 -1.96 -11.13 -14.81
C ASP A 71 -1.79 -11.52 -13.32
N PRO A 72 -1.90 -12.83 -12.98
CA PRO A 72 -1.75 -13.30 -11.61
C PRO A 72 -0.31 -13.18 -11.09
N ALA A 73 0.67 -12.88 -11.95
CA ALA A 73 2.02 -12.55 -11.51
C ALA A 73 2.10 -11.18 -10.81
N LYS A 74 1.16 -10.26 -11.11
CA LYS A 74 1.11 -8.92 -10.52
C LYS A 74 0.32 -8.88 -9.22
N GLU A 75 -0.78 -9.61 -9.13
CA GLU A 75 -1.52 -9.84 -7.88
C GLU A 75 -1.99 -11.29 -7.83
N ARG A 76 -1.48 -12.03 -6.84
CA ARG A 76 -1.83 -13.45 -6.69
C ARG A 76 -3.26 -13.59 -6.17
N PRO A 77 -3.99 -14.64 -6.59
CA PRO A 77 -5.27 -14.95 -5.97
C PRO A 77 -5.07 -15.23 -4.46
N PRO A 78 -6.08 -14.93 -3.62
CA PRO A 78 -6.04 -15.28 -2.20
C PRO A 78 -5.74 -16.77 -2.01
N PRO A 79 -4.92 -17.13 -1.00
CA PRO A 79 -4.62 -18.52 -0.74
C PRO A 79 -5.87 -19.28 -0.25
N PRO A 80 -5.95 -20.60 -0.45
CA PRO A 80 -7.15 -21.39 -0.12
C PRO A 80 -7.48 -21.45 1.37
N ASN A 81 -6.52 -21.12 2.24
CA ASN A 81 -6.67 -21.07 3.69
C ASN A 81 -6.87 -19.65 4.23
N VAL A 82 -7.28 -18.69 3.39
CA VAL A 82 -7.65 -17.35 3.86
C VAL A 82 -8.84 -17.45 4.83
N LEU A 83 -8.78 -16.70 5.93
CA LEU A 83 -9.88 -16.62 6.88
C LEU A 83 -10.94 -15.65 6.34
N PHE A 84 -12.19 -16.09 6.37
CA PHE A 84 -13.33 -15.22 6.08
C PHE A 84 -13.86 -14.59 7.37
N CYS A 85 -14.51 -13.44 7.24
CA CYS A 85 -15.16 -12.73 8.33
C CYS A 85 -16.15 -11.68 7.80
N GLY A 86 -17.00 -11.17 8.69
CA GLY A 86 -17.94 -10.09 8.36
C GLY A 86 -18.95 -10.52 7.30
N VAL A 87 -19.15 -9.71 6.26
CA VAL A 87 -20.10 -10.02 5.17
C VAL A 87 -19.69 -11.23 4.33
N PHE A 88 -18.46 -11.74 4.50
CA PHE A 88 -17.94 -12.90 3.79
C PHE A 88 -17.89 -14.17 4.64
N ASP A 89 -18.38 -14.14 5.89
CA ASP A 89 -18.24 -15.27 6.82
C ASP A 89 -18.84 -16.59 6.28
N ASP A 90 -19.96 -16.49 5.56
CA ASP A 90 -20.63 -17.61 4.89
C ASP A 90 -20.20 -17.79 3.42
N ALA A 91 -19.11 -17.15 2.99
CA ALA A 91 -18.65 -17.27 1.61
C ALA A 91 -18.22 -18.72 1.31
N PRO A 92 -18.60 -19.27 0.14
CA PRO A 92 -18.07 -20.56 -0.27
C PRO A 92 -16.55 -20.49 -0.34
N ALA A 93 -15.88 -21.55 0.09
CA ALA A 93 -14.42 -21.64 0.04
C ALA A 93 -13.90 -21.24 -1.35
N PRO A 94 -12.76 -20.52 -1.44
CA PRO A 94 -12.22 -20.15 -2.75
C PRO A 94 -11.99 -21.44 -3.53
N VAL A 95 -12.54 -21.52 -4.75
CA VAL A 95 -12.26 -22.65 -5.63
C VAL A 95 -10.75 -22.64 -5.83
N ALA A 96 -10.08 -23.72 -5.41
CA ALA A 96 -8.62 -23.85 -5.57
C ALA A 96 -8.29 -23.50 -7.03
N SER A 97 -7.41 -22.51 -7.21
CA SER A 97 -6.96 -22.14 -8.54
C SER A 97 -6.46 -23.39 -9.23
N ALA A 98 -6.97 -23.65 -10.44
CA ALA A 98 -6.52 -24.77 -11.25
C ALA A 98 -4.99 -24.77 -11.26
N PRO A 99 -4.32 -25.93 -11.11
CA PRO A 99 -2.87 -25.97 -11.10
C PRO A 99 -2.38 -25.26 -12.36
N ALA A 100 -1.38 -24.38 -12.19
CA ALA A 100 -0.73 -23.74 -13.33
C ALA A 100 -0.38 -24.84 -14.35
N PRO A 101 -0.65 -24.64 -15.65
CA PRO A 101 -0.27 -25.62 -16.66
C PRO A 101 1.20 -25.93 -16.45
N GLN A 102 1.51 -27.21 -16.18
CA GLN A 102 2.89 -27.64 -16.09
C GLN A 102 3.55 -27.23 -17.39
N ALA A 103 4.59 -26.39 -17.30
CA ALA A 103 5.46 -26.12 -18.43
C ALA A 103 6.08 -27.47 -18.82
N GLY A 104 5.47 -28.12 -19.80
CA GLY A 104 6.12 -29.15 -20.58
C GLY A 104 7.38 -28.53 -21.16
N TRP A 105 8.48 -29.22 -20.94
CA TRP A 105 9.78 -28.99 -21.58
C TRP A 105 9.65 -28.74 -23.09
#